data_AF-A0A2G4GWD5-F1
#
_entry.id   AF-A0A2G4GWD5-F1
#
_cell.length_a   1.000
_cell.length_b   1.000
_cell.length_c   1.000
_cell.angle_alpha   90.00
_cell.angle_beta   90.00
_cell.angle_gamma   90.00
#
_symmetry.space_group_name_H-M   'P 1'
#
loop_
_entity.id
_entity.type
_entity.pdbx_description
1 polymer ?
#
loop_
_entity_poly.entity_id
_entity_poly.type
_entity_poly.pdbx_seq_one_letter_code
_entity_poly.pdbx_strand_id
1 'polypeptide(L)'
;MAIRDFQRMIHERYYATDSARGAAKTFLWFSEEVGELAHALGKLEKGTPDRANLQEEFADVLAWLTTLANIAGVDLEQAIHAKYIADGGPEGTK
;
A
#
# COMPACT_ATOMS: atom_id res chain seq x y z
N MET A 1 -0.63 15.52 4.93
CA MET A 1 -0.65 14.80 3.64
C MET A 1 -1.93 14.00 3.59
N ALA A 2 -2.79 14.24 2.59
CA ALA A 2 -3.96 13.40 2.35
C ALA A 2 -3.58 12.14 1.57
N ILE A 3 -4.43 11.11 1.56
CA ILE A 3 -4.18 9.87 0.79
C ILE A 3 -4.02 10.21 -0.69
N ARG A 4 -4.85 11.13 -1.19
CA ARG A 4 -4.78 11.62 -2.56
C ARG A 4 -3.46 12.31 -2.90
N ASP A 5 -2.86 13.04 -1.95
CA ASP A 5 -1.57 13.70 -2.17
C ASP A 5 -0.46 12.68 -2.36
N PHE A 6 -0.44 11.64 -1.50
CA PHE A 6 0.51 10.54 -1.61
C PHE A 6 0.31 9.78 -2.91
N GLN A 7 -0.94 9.48 -3.28
CA GLN A 7 -1.25 8.78 -4.52
C GLN A 7 -0.77 9.52 -5.77
N ARG A 8 -1.00 10.83 -5.82
CA ARG A 8 -0.50 11.70 -6.90
C ARG A 8 1.02 11.72 -6.94
N MET A 9 1.70 11.83 -5.80
CA MET A 9 3.16 11.81 -5.75
C MET A 9 3.74 10.50 -6.31
N ILE A 10 3.16 9.35 -5.95
CA ILE A 10 3.57 8.05 -6.49
C ILE A 10 3.30 7.99 -8.00
N HIS A 11 2.15 8.48 -8.46
CA HIS A 11 1.80 8.53 -9.87
C HIS A 11 2.83 9.36 -10.67
N GLU A 12 3.11 10.60 -10.22
CA GLU A 12 4.03 11.52 -10.89
C GLU A 12 5.44 10.94 -11.04
N ARG A 13 5.90 10.15 -10.06
CA ARG A 13 7.26 9.59 -10.06
C ARG A 13 7.40 8.30 -10.85
N TYR A 14 6.42 7.40 -10.76
CA TYR A 14 6.64 5.99 -11.15
C TYR A 14 5.65 5.47 -12.21
N TYR A 15 4.56 6.18 -12.48
CA TYR A 15 3.46 5.66 -13.31
C TYR A 15 3.90 5.25 -14.71
N ALA A 16 4.78 6.02 -15.38
CA ALA A 16 5.20 5.70 -16.74
C ALA A 16 5.86 4.31 -16.84
N THR A 17 6.72 3.98 -15.88
CA THR A 17 7.41 2.69 -15.82
C THR A 17 6.46 1.56 -15.39
N ASP A 18 5.66 1.82 -14.36
CA ASP A 18 4.83 0.80 -13.73
C ASP A 18 3.61 0.42 -14.56
N SER A 19 3.00 1.41 -15.23
CA SER A 19 1.90 1.18 -16.17
C SER A 19 2.38 0.38 -17.40
N ALA A 20 3.59 0.62 -17.89
CA ALA A 20 4.18 -0.16 -18.97
C ALA A 20 4.46 -1.62 -18.55
N ARG A 21 4.82 -1.85 -17.28
CA ARG A 21 4.95 -3.20 -16.69
C ARG A 21 3.59 -3.89 -16.54
N GLY A 22 2.54 -3.12 -16.25
CA GLY A 22 1.17 -3.58 -16.10
C GLY A 22 0.86 -4.11 -14.69
N ALA A 23 -0.43 -4.15 -14.34
CA ALA A 23 -0.89 -4.44 -12.97
C ALA A 23 -0.48 -5.83 -12.47
N ALA A 24 -0.67 -6.88 -13.28
CA ALA A 24 -0.38 -8.26 -12.87
C ALA A 24 1.11 -8.48 -12.53
N LYS A 25 2.02 -7.89 -13.31
CA LYS A 25 3.47 -7.99 -13.03
C LYS A 25 3.88 -7.08 -11.88
N THR A 26 3.24 -5.93 -11.73
CA THR A 26 3.47 -5.02 -10.59
C THR A 26 2.98 -5.62 -9.28
N PHE A 27 1.95 -6.47 -9.30
CA PHE A 27 1.48 -7.19 -8.12
C PHE A 27 2.57 -8.10 -7.52
N LEU A 28 3.51 -8.59 -8.32
CA LEU A 28 4.64 -9.39 -7.81
C LEU A 28 5.53 -8.56 -6.89
N TRP A 29 5.80 -7.30 -7.24
CA TRP A 29 6.56 -6.35 -6.39
C TRP A 29 5.77 -6.04 -5.13
N PHE A 30 4.48 -5.72 -5.25
CA PHE A 30 3.62 -5.55 -4.07
C PHE A 30 3.63 -6.77 -3.13
N SER A 31 3.60 -7.99 -3.68
CA SER A 31 3.61 -9.22 -2.88
C SER A 31 4.93 -9.47 -2.17
N GLU A 32 6.05 -9.04 -2.76
CA GLU A 32 7.38 -9.13 -2.15
C GLU A 32 7.43 -8.28 -0.87
N GLU A 33 6.96 -7.05 -0.96
CA GLU A 33 6.95 -6.03 0.10
C GLU A 33 6.00 -6.45 1.25
N VAL A 34 4.90 -7.11 0.93
CA VAL A 34 4.04 -7.76 1.94
C VAL A 34 4.80 -8.88 2.67
N GLY A 35 5.67 -9.61 1.97
CA GLY A 35 6.54 -10.62 2.57
C GLY A 35 7.62 -10.03 3.48
N GLU A 36 8.22 -8.92 3.07
CA GLU A 36 9.21 -8.18 3.88
C GLU A 36 8.55 -7.60 5.15
N LEU A 37 7.36 -7.00 5.02
CA LEU A 37 6.55 -6.58 6.16
C LEU A 37 6.22 -7.76 7.10
N ALA A 38 5.84 -8.91 6.56
CA ALA A 38 5.57 -10.10 7.36
C ALA A 38 6.81 -10.57 8.13
N HIS A 39 8.00 -10.49 7.53
CA HIS A 39 9.26 -10.78 8.21
C HIS A 39 9.56 -9.78 9.33
N ALA A 40 9.38 -8.47 9.08
CA ALA A 40 9.59 -7.42 10.07
C ALA A 40 8.63 -7.57 11.27
N LEU A 41 7.37 -7.88 11.02
CA LEU A 41 6.38 -8.21 12.07
C LEU A 41 6.79 -9.48 12.84
N GLY A 42 7.31 -10.50 12.15
CA GLY A 42 7.82 -11.70 12.80
C GLY A 42 8.98 -11.41 13.79
N LYS A 43 9.86 -10.45 13.47
CA LYS A 43 10.90 -9.96 14.41
C LYS A 43 10.31 -9.20 15.59
N LEU A 44 9.28 -8.38 15.35
CA LEU A 44 8.57 -7.66 16.40
C LEU A 44 7.97 -8.63 17.43
N GLU A 45 7.24 -9.65 16.98
CA GLU A 45 6.61 -10.66 17.87
C GLU A 45 7.63 -11.50 18.65
N LYS A 46 8.82 -11.75 18.06
CA LYS A 46 9.93 -12.44 18.74
C LYS A 46 10.64 -11.59 19.78
N GLY A 47 10.28 -10.31 19.95
CA GLY A 47 10.90 -9.41 20.91
C GLY A 47 12.25 -8.83 20.45
N THR A 48 12.61 -8.97 19.18
CA THR A 48 13.83 -8.39 18.58
C THR A 48 13.49 -7.45 17.42
N PRO A 49 12.70 -6.40 17.63
CA PRO A 49 12.23 -5.54 16.55
C PRO A 49 13.37 -4.73 15.93
N ASP A 50 13.45 -4.74 14.61
CA ASP A 50 14.11 -3.68 13.87
C ASP A 50 13.05 -2.62 13.53
N ARG A 51 13.05 -1.52 14.30
CA ARG A 51 12.02 -0.46 14.18
C ARG A 51 12.17 0.36 12.92
N ALA A 52 13.38 0.50 12.38
CA ALA A 52 13.60 1.26 11.16
C ALA A 52 13.05 0.46 9.97
N ASN A 53 13.47 -0.81 9.86
CA ASN A 53 12.96 -1.72 8.83
C ASN A 53 11.44 -1.85 8.91
N LEU A 54 10.85 -2.07 10.10
CA LEU A 54 9.39 -2.17 10.22
C LEU A 54 8.65 -0.93 9.66
N GLN A 55 9.16 0.27 9.90
CA GLN A 55 8.54 1.50 9.38
C GLN A 55 8.67 1.61 7.85
N GLU A 56 9.83 1.21 7.32
CA GLU A 56 10.11 1.14 5.89
C GLU A 56 9.12 0.19 5.19
N GLU A 57 8.98 -1.04 5.69
CA GLU A 57 8.07 -2.02 5.07
C GLU A 57 6.60 -1.59 5.08
N PHE A 58 6.14 -0.92 6.15
CA PHE A 58 4.78 -0.36 6.16
C PHE A 58 4.60 0.73 5.08
N ALA A 59 5.63 1.54 4.84
CA ALA A 59 5.61 2.57 3.82
C ALA A 59 5.64 1.95 2.41
N ASP A 60 6.47 0.92 2.20
CA ASP A 60 6.61 0.28 0.89
C ASP A 60 5.36 -0.52 0.49
N VAL A 61 4.74 -1.25 1.42
CA VAL A 61 3.43 -1.89 1.16
C VAL A 61 2.38 -0.86 0.74
N LEU A 62 2.33 0.31 1.41
CA LEU A 62 1.41 1.37 1.03
C LEU A 62 1.76 1.99 -0.33
N ALA A 63 3.05 2.21 -0.61
CA ALA A 63 3.53 2.75 -1.88
C ALA A 63 3.16 1.83 -3.06
N TRP A 64 3.38 0.53 -2.93
CA TRP A 64 3.08 -0.44 -3.99
C TRP A 64 1.58 -0.70 -4.17
N LEU A 65 0.79 -0.68 -3.10
CA LEU A 65 -0.68 -0.67 -3.20
C LEU A 65 -1.16 0.57 -3.98
N THR A 66 -0.55 1.72 -3.69
CA THR A 66 -0.83 2.98 -4.38
C THR A 66 -0.44 2.95 -5.85
N THR A 67 0.69 2.34 -6.18
CA THR A 67 1.10 2.08 -7.56
C THR A 67 0.07 1.22 -8.30
N LEU A 68 -0.42 0.14 -7.69
CA LEU A 68 -1.46 -0.70 -8.28
C LEU A 68 -2.77 0.08 -8.51
N ALA A 69 -3.18 0.91 -7.54
CA ALA A 69 -4.36 1.76 -7.68
C ALA A 69 -4.21 2.74 -8.84
N ASN A 70 -3.03 3.35 -9.01
CA ASN A 70 -2.73 4.22 -10.13
C ASN A 70 -2.85 3.49 -11.48
N ILE A 71 -2.25 2.30 -11.61
CA ILE A 71 -2.36 1.49 -12.84
C ILE A 71 -3.83 1.10 -13.12
N ALA A 72 -4.60 0.80 -12.08
CA ALA A 72 -5.99 0.38 -12.20
C ALA A 72 -6.98 1.54 -12.35
N GLY A 73 -6.55 2.79 -12.27
CA GLY A 73 -7.43 3.97 -12.32
C GLY A 73 -8.34 4.11 -11.11
N VAL A 74 -7.91 3.65 -9.93
CA VAL A 74 -8.68 3.71 -8.67
C VAL A 74 -8.23 4.93 -7.85
N ASP A 75 -9.15 5.82 -7.49
CA ASP A 75 -8.91 6.86 -6.48
C ASP A 75 -9.05 6.24 -5.08
N LEU A 76 -7.92 6.10 -4.37
CA LEU A 76 -7.89 5.45 -3.06
C LEU A 76 -8.67 6.22 -2.00
N GLU A 77 -8.59 7.55 -2.03
CA GLU A 77 -9.25 8.39 -1.03
C GLU A 77 -10.77 8.32 -1.18
N GLN A 78 -11.27 8.37 -2.42
CA GLN A 78 -12.67 8.17 -2.73
C GLN A 78 -13.13 6.76 -2.33
N ALA A 79 -12.35 5.72 -2.66
CA ALA A 79 -12.68 4.34 -2.33
C ALA A 79 -12.75 4.10 -0.81
N ILE A 80 -11.80 4.64 -0.06
CA ILE A 80 -11.77 4.57 1.41
C ILE A 80 -12.94 5.36 2.01
N HIS A 81 -13.20 6.57 1.50
CA HIS A 81 -14.32 7.38 1.98
C HIS A 81 -15.65 6.65 1.79
N ALA A 82 -15.90 6.12 0.58
CA ALA A 82 -17.12 5.39 0.28
C ALA A 82 -17.28 4.13 1.14
N LYS A 83 -16.20 3.37 1.37
CA LYS A 83 -16.28 2.08 2.09
C LYS A 83 -16.30 2.21 3.61
N TYR A 84 -15.56 3.16 4.18
CA TYR A 84 -15.29 3.20 5.63
C TYR A 84 -15.73 4.48 6.33
N ILE A 85 -15.90 5.60 5.61
CA ILE A 85 -16.16 6.91 6.24
C ILE A 85 -17.62 7.33 6.08
N ALA A 86 -18.20 7.19 4.88
CA ALA A 86 -19.52 7.72 4.56
C ALA A 86 -20.63 7.22 5.50
N ASP A 87 -20.64 5.91 5.77
CA ASP A 87 -21.71 5.24 6.53
C ASP A 87 -21.19 4.55 7.82
N GLY A 88 -20.00 4.94 8.31
CA GLY A 88 -19.38 4.32 9.48
C GLY A 88 -18.65 2.99 9.23
N GLY A 89 -18.62 2.54 7.97
CA GLY A 89 -17.89 1.36 7.52
C GLY A 89 -18.54 0.02 7.91
N PRO A 90 -18.04 -1.09 7.34
CA PRO A 90 -18.52 -2.42 7.71
C PRO A 90 -18.18 -2.75 9.17
N GLU A 91 -19.11 -3.38 9.88
CA GLU A 91 -18.83 -3.93 11.20
C GLU A 91 -17.73 -5.01 11.09
N GLY A 92 -16.77 -4.98 12.02
CA GLY A 92 -15.70 -5.97 12.07
C GLY A 92 -16.27 -7.34 12.44
N THR A 93 -16.46 -8.22 11.45
CA THR A 93 -16.72 -9.63 11.70
C THR A 93 -15.40 -10.31 12.07
N LYS A 94 -15.35 -10.88 13.29
CA LYS A 94 -14.25 -11.75 13.73
C LYS A 94 -14.20 -13.05 12.94
#